data_AF-A0A843E1N8-F1
#
_entry.id   AF-A0A843E1N8-F1
#
_cell.length_a   1.000
_cell.length_b   1.000
_cell.length_c   1.000
_cell.angle_alpha   90.00
_cell.angle_beta   90.00
_cell.angle_gamma   90.00
#
_symmetry.space_group_name_H-M   'P 1'
#
loop_
_entity.id
_entity.type
_entity.pdbx_description
1 polymer ?
#
loop_
_entity_poly.entity_id
_entity_poly.type
_entity_poly.pdbx_seq_one_letter_code
_entity_poly.pdbx_strand_id
1 'polypeptide(L)' 'NNVPVLPCFITMEDSDVLDDDGFFVQEYTIHVAEPIYPDPQKPKDVNVREMMQKNFDVWKRIYEDTYGIALEYAGKVM' A
#
# COMPACT_ATOMS: atom_id res chain seq x y z
N ASN A 1 -0.41 -13.97 18.79
CA ASN A 1 -1.57 -13.20 18.31
C ASN A 1 -2.00 -13.79 16.99
N ASN A 2 -3.24 -14.30 16.92
CA ASN A 2 -3.87 -14.89 15.73
C ASN A 2 -4.74 -13.83 15.01
N VAL A 3 -4.21 -12.61 14.91
CA VAL A 3 -4.94 -11.45 14.37
C VAL A 3 -4.40 -11.16 12.97
N PRO A 4 -5.26 -10.73 12.03
CA PRO A 4 -4.82 -10.41 10.69
C PRO A 4 -4.07 -9.07 10.64
N VAL A 5 -3.33 -8.87 9.55
CA VAL A 5 -2.90 -7.55 9.07
C VAL A 5 -3.95 -7.06 8.08
N LEU A 6 -4.43 -5.83 8.24
CA LEU A 6 -5.32 -5.18 7.27
C LEU A 6 -4.50 -4.21 6.42
N PRO A 7 -4.25 -4.51 5.14
CA PRO A 7 -3.57 -3.58 4.25
C PRO A 7 -4.47 -2.38 3.96
N CYS A 8 -3.99 -1.19 4.31
CA CYS A 8 -4.58 0.08 3.92
C CYS A 8 -3.55 0.89 3.13
N PHE A 9 -3.96 1.51 2.03
CA PHE A 9 -3.09 2.32 1.20
C PHE A 9 -3.84 3.57 0.72
N ILE A 10 -3.17 4.72 0.70
CA ILE A 10 -3.77 5.98 0.27
C ILE A 10 -3.06 6.43 -1.00
N THR A 11 -3.85 6.73 -2.03
CA THR A 11 -3.36 7.36 -3.26
C THR A 11 -3.93 8.77 -3.35
N MET A 12 -3.24 9.63 -4.09
CA MET A 12 -3.63 11.02 -4.29
C MET A 12 -3.52 11.40 -5.76
N GLU A 13 -4.46 12.20 -6.24
CA GLU A 13 -4.46 12.76 -7.58
C GLU A 13 -4.93 14.22 -7.57
N ASP A 14 -4.45 15.00 -8.54
CA ASP A 14 -4.92 16.37 -8.75
C ASP A 14 -6.40 16.32 -9.16
N SER A 15 -7.25 17.09 -8.48
CA SER A 15 -8.62 17.34 -8.93
C SER A 15 -8.67 18.40 -10.03
N ASP A 16 -9.85 18.62 -10.58
CA ASP A 16 -10.11 19.72 -11.54
C ASP A 16 -10.32 21.10 -10.85
N VAL A 17 -10.14 21.20 -9.53
CA VAL A 17 -10.40 22.43 -8.75
C VAL A 17 -9.09 23.09 -8.34
N LEU A 18 -8.92 24.38 -8.66
CA LEU A 18 -7.82 25.20 -8.16
C LEU A 18 -8.15 25.77 -6.78
N ASP A 19 -7.19 25.77 -5.87
CA ASP A 19 -7.25 26.48 -4.60
C ASP A 19 -6.93 27.98 -4.75
N ASP A 20 -6.97 28.71 -3.64
CA ASP A 20 -6.73 30.16 -3.61
C ASP A 20 -5.29 30.55 -4.01
N ASP A 21 -4.35 29.61 -3.95
CA ASP A 21 -2.95 29.79 -4.33
C ASP A 21 -2.66 29.34 -5.77
N GLY A 22 -3.66 28.81 -6.48
CA GLY A 22 -3.57 28.37 -7.87
C GLY A 22 -3.00 26.96 -8.06
N PHE A 23 -3.05 26.11 -7.04
CA PHE A 23 -2.72 24.69 -7.13
C PHE A 23 -3.97 23.81 -7.25
N PHE A 24 -3.87 22.66 -7.89
CA PHE A 24 -4.98 21.70 -7.90
C PHE A 24 -5.19 21.10 -6.50
N VAL A 25 -6.43 21.14 -6.03
CA VAL A 25 -6.85 20.48 -4.79
C VAL A 25 -6.60 18.98 -4.95
N GLN A 26 -5.95 18.36 -3.95
CA GLN A 26 -5.65 16.92 -3.96
C GLN A 26 -6.88 16.11 -3.55
N GLU A 27 -7.25 15.12 -4.37
CA GLU A 27 -8.23 14.10 -4.03
C GLU A 27 -7.53 12.85 -3.49
N TYR A 28 -8.02 12.33 -2.35
CA TYR A 28 -7.46 11.15 -1.71
C TYR A 28 -8.39 9.95 -1.88
N THR A 29 -7.85 8.85 -2.41
CA THR A 29 -8.54 7.57 -2.43
C THR A 29 -7.96 6.64 -1.36
N ILE A 30 -8.82 6.16 -0.45
CA ILE A 30 -8.44 5.19 0.58
C ILE A 30 -8.77 3.78 0.08
N HIS A 31 -7.73 2.98 -0.11
CA HIS A 31 -7.85 1.57 -0.48
C HIS A 31 -7.79 0.71 0.78
N VAL A 32 -8.87 -0.02 1.06
CA VAL A 32 -8.92 -1.02 2.14
C VAL A 32 -8.99 -2.41 1.50
N ALA A 33 -7.91 -3.18 1.60
CA ALA A 33 -7.81 -4.49 0.97
C ALA A 33 -8.27 -5.64 1.89
N GLU A 34 -8.24 -6.85 1.36
CA GLU A 34 -8.55 -8.05 2.13
C GLU A 34 -7.56 -8.25 3.31
N PRO A 35 -8.06 -8.68 4.49
CA PRO A 35 -7.21 -8.99 5.63
C PRO A 35 -6.31 -10.20 5.37
N ILE A 36 -5.06 -10.11 5.81
CA ILE A 36 -4.05 -11.16 5.70
C ILE A 36 -3.97 -11.89 7.05
N TYR A 37 -4.42 -13.14 7.09
CA TYR A 37 -4.38 -13.96 8.30
C TYR A 37 -3.06 -14.75 8.42
N PRO A 38 -2.58 -15.01 9.65
CA PRO A 38 -1.48 -15.94 9.88
C PRO A 38 -1.90 -17.38 9.55
N ASP A 39 -0.96 -18.17 9.07
CA ASP A 39 -1.14 -19.61 8.88
C ASP A 39 -0.89 -20.34 10.22
N PRO A 40 -1.89 -21.04 10.79
CA PRO A 40 -1.75 -21.72 12.07
C PRO A 40 -0.74 -22.89 12.02
N GLN A 41 -0.38 -23.37 10.83
CA GLN A 41 0.60 -24.45 10.66
C GLN A 41 2.05 -23.93 10.64
N LYS A 42 2.26 -22.62 10.59
CA LYS A 42 3.59 -22.01 10.47
C LYS A 42 4.11 -21.43 11.79
N PRO A 43 5.44 -21.47 12.01
CA PRO A 43 6.06 -20.72 13.09
C PRO A 43 5.73 -19.21 13.05
N LYS A 44 5.73 -18.57 14.21
CA LYS A 44 5.35 -17.16 14.36
C LYS A 44 6.24 -16.23 13.51
N ASP A 45 7.55 -16.46 13.51
CA ASP A 45 8.52 -15.66 12.76
C ASP A 45 8.32 -15.79 11.24
N VAL A 46 7.98 -16.97 10.75
CA VAL A 46 7.60 -17.21 9.36
C VAL A 46 6.34 -16.44 9.01
N ASN A 47 5.30 -16.53 9.83
CA ASN A 47 4.06 -15.78 9.64
C ASN A 47 4.30 -14.26 9.58
N VAL A 48 5.11 -13.72 10.48
CA VAL A 48 5.45 -12.29 10.49
C VAL A 48 6.08 -11.86 9.17
N ARG A 49 7.05 -12.63 8.65
CA ARG A 49 7.73 -12.32 7.39
C ARG A 49 6.79 -12.41 6.20
N GLU A 50 5.99 -13.48 6.11
CA GLU A 50 5.07 -13.69 5.00
C GLU A 50 3.93 -12.67 4.96
N MET A 51 3.35 -12.34 6.12
CA MET A 51 2.27 -11.36 6.19
C MET A 51 2.78 -9.95 5.84
N MET A 52 3.99 -9.60 6.28
CA MET A 52 4.66 -8.35 5.88
C MET A 52 4.88 -8.30 4.36
N GLN A 53 5.39 -9.38 3.77
CA GLN A 53 5.62 -9.44 2.32
C GLN A 53 4.31 -9.31 1.54
N LYS A 54 3.28 -10.07 1.91
CA LYS A 54 1.95 -9.98 1.28
C LYS A 54 1.35 -8.58 1.37
N ASN A 55 1.48 -7.93 2.52
CA ASN A 55 1.01 -6.56 2.72
C ASN A 55 1.74 -5.58 1.78
N PHE A 56 3.06 -5.73 1.66
CA PHE A 56 3.86 -4.96 0.73
C PHE A 56 3.47 -5.21 -0.74
N ASP A 57 3.22 -6.46 -1.14
CA ASP A 57 2.81 -6.80 -2.50
C ASP A 57 1.45 -6.15 -2.85
N VAL A 58 0.51 -6.12 -1.88
CA VAL A 58 -0.78 -5.43 -2.03
C VAL A 58 -0.58 -3.93 -2.21
N TRP A 59 0.26 -3.29 -1.39
CA TRP A 59 0.56 -1.86 -1.50
C TRP A 59 1.23 -1.52 -2.83
N LYS A 60 2.23 -2.30 -3.25
CA LYS A 60 2.91 -2.13 -4.53
C LYS A 60 1.92 -2.22 -5.69
N ARG A 61 1.05 -3.23 -5.69
CA ARG A 61 0.03 -3.38 -6.72
C ARG A 61 -0.91 -2.17 -6.76
N ILE A 62 -1.44 -1.72 -5.61
CA ILE A 62 -2.33 -0.55 -5.57
C ILE A 62 -1.62 0.69 -6.13
N TYR A 63 -0.36 0.90 -5.77
CA TYR A 63 0.45 2.00 -6.30
C TYR A 63 0.60 1.92 -7.82
N GLU A 64 1.07 0.77 -8.33
CA GLU A 64 1.34 0.57 -9.76
C GLU A 64 0.06 0.63 -10.60
N ASP A 65 -1.05 0.07 -10.11
CA ASP A 65 -2.36 0.12 -10.76
C ASP A 65 -2.93 1.54 -10.78
N THR A 66 -2.75 2.31 -9.70
CA THR A 66 -3.28 3.69 -9.61
C THR A 66 -2.49 4.66 -10.46
N TYR A 67 -1.16 4.63 -10.37
CA TYR A 67 -0.31 5.63 -11.03
C TYR A 67 0.19 5.19 -12.41
N GLY A 68 0.01 3.92 -12.79
CA GLY A 68 0.47 3.39 -14.08
C GLY A 68 1.99 3.35 -14.25
N ILE A 69 2.75 3.51 -13.16
CA ILE A 69 4.21 3.51 -13.14
C ILE A 69 4.73 2.51 -12.11
N ALA A 70 5.89 1.91 -12.40
CA ALA A 70 6.52 0.95 -11.50
C ALA A 70 7.02 1.63 -10.22
N LEU A 71 6.90 0.94 -9.08
CA LEU A 71 7.41 1.45 -7.81
C LEU A 71 8.94 1.35 -7.76
N GLU A 72 9.62 2.49 -7.60
CA GLU A 72 11.08 2.58 -7.46
C GLU A 72 11.52 2.79 -6.00
N TYR A 73 12.59 2.12 -5.59
CA TYR A 73 13.16 2.25 -4.25
C TYR A 73 14.48 3.02 -4.32
N ALA A 74 14.59 4.11 -3.55
CA ALA A 74 15.79 4.96 -3.47
C ALA A 74 17.02 4.30 -2.81
N GLY A 75 17.08 2.96 -2.73
CA GLY A 75 18.09 2.20 -1.98
C GLY A 75 19.00 1.27 -2.81
N LYS A 76 19.02 1.39 -4.14
CA LYS A 76 19.95 0.63 -4.97
C LYS A 76 21.35 1.27 -4.92
N VAL A 77 22.11 1.00 -3.86
CA VAL A 77 23.57 1.15 -3.90
C VAL A 77 24.10 0.04 -4.79
N MET A 78 24.84 0.41 -5.84
CA MET A 78 25.54 -0.52 -6.74
C MET A 78 26.63 -1.31 -6.01
#